data_AF-A0A060CBD7-F1
#
_entry.id   AF-A0A060CBD7-F1
#
_cell.length_a   1.000
_cell.length_b   1.000
_cell.length_c   1.000
_cell.angle_alpha   90.00
_cell.angle_beta   90.00
_cell.angle_gamma   90.00
#
_symmetry.space_group_name_H-M   'P 1'
#
loop_
_entity.id
_entity.type
_entity.pdbx_description
1 polymer ?
#
loop_
_entity_poly.entity_id
_entity_poly.type
_entity_poly.pdbx_seq_one_letter_code
_entity_poly.pdbx_strand_id
1 'polypeptide(L)'
;DDLSPNSASVFRWPDEFEITDALESVRQMGGTVVRTYVLSVARAGMGQGDIIYVLGPGQFNEVAFRTLDLVLKIARDKGIRVIVPLVDQWHWMGGRAEYAAFRGKQPDDFWTDEQVIADFEETIRYVVNRQNTLTGVAYKDDPTIFAWETGNEIDPPPQWTSRIAKLIKS
;
A
#
# COMPACT_ATOMS: atom_id res chain seq x y z
N ASP A 1 1.86 26.37 9.44
CA ASP A 1 1.78 26.56 8.00
C ASP A 1 2.80 25.61 7.38
N ASP A 2 2.34 24.50 6.80
CA ASP A 2 3.19 23.40 6.30
C ASP A 2 4.12 23.83 5.15
N LEU A 3 3.94 25.06 4.65
CA LEU A 3 4.75 25.71 3.64
C LEU A 3 5.90 26.56 4.20
N SER A 4 6.15 26.52 5.52
CA SER A 4 7.27 27.26 6.09
C SER A 4 8.62 26.69 5.58
N PRO A 5 9.59 27.54 5.19
CA PRO A 5 10.87 27.10 4.62
C PRO A 5 11.76 26.26 5.57
N ASN A 6 11.34 26.07 6.83
CA ASN A 6 12.01 25.26 7.84
C ASN A 6 11.20 24.01 8.27
N SER A 7 10.13 23.64 7.57
CA SER A 7 9.44 22.37 7.86
C SER A 7 10.31 21.19 7.43
N ALA A 8 10.37 20.16 8.27
CA ALA A 8 10.87 18.85 7.86
C ALA A 8 10.09 18.39 6.62
N SER A 9 10.75 17.66 5.71
CA SER A 9 10.23 17.12 4.44
C SER A 9 8.72 17.36 4.20
N VAL A 10 8.38 18.11 3.13
CA VAL A 10 6.99 18.32 2.67
C VAL A 10 6.23 17.02 2.37
N PHE A 11 6.91 15.87 2.34
CA PHE A 11 6.30 14.55 2.22
C PHE A 11 6.15 13.90 3.60
N ARG A 12 5.02 14.16 4.27
CA ARG A 12 4.57 13.44 5.48
C ARG A 12 3.36 12.56 5.18
N TRP A 13 3.07 11.62 6.07
CA TRP A 13 1.78 10.93 6.03
C TRP A 13 0.65 11.95 6.22
N PRO A 14 -0.47 11.80 5.47
CA PRO A 14 -1.61 12.69 5.63
C PRO A 14 -2.22 12.54 7.02
N ASP A 15 -2.72 13.64 7.55
CA ASP A 15 -3.42 13.66 8.83
C ASP A 15 -4.93 13.39 8.67
N GLU A 16 -5.65 13.32 9.80
CA GLU A 16 -7.09 13.07 9.81
C GLU A 16 -7.88 14.15 9.05
N PHE A 17 -7.45 15.41 9.09
CA PHE A 17 -8.14 16.50 8.41
C PHE A 17 -8.01 16.33 6.89
N GLU A 18 -6.80 16.10 6.37
CA GLU A 18 -6.55 15.91 4.94
C GLU A 18 -7.27 14.69 4.38
N ILE A 19 -7.24 13.56 5.12
CA ILE A 19 -7.95 12.34 4.72
C ILE A 19 -9.46 12.57 4.71
N THR A 20 -10.00 13.23 5.73
CA THR A 20 -11.44 13.52 5.84
C THR A 20 -11.91 14.46 4.73
N ASP A 21 -11.15 15.52 4.46
CA ASP A 21 -11.48 16.52 3.44
C ASP A 21 -11.50 15.90 2.03
N ALA A 22 -10.48 15.09 1.70
CA ALA A 22 -10.41 14.40 0.41
C ALA A 22 -11.59 13.43 0.22
N LEU A 23 -11.87 12.59 1.22
CA LEU A 23 -12.97 11.61 1.14
C LEU A 23 -14.35 12.29 1.17
N GLU A 24 -14.54 13.33 1.98
CA GLU A 24 -15.79 14.10 1.98
C GLU A 24 -16.02 14.78 0.62
N SER A 25 -14.98 15.34 0.01
CA SER A 25 -15.06 15.93 -1.33
C SER A 25 -15.51 14.90 -2.38
N VAL A 26 -14.91 13.70 -2.37
CA VAL A 26 -15.34 12.61 -3.25
C VAL A 26 -16.82 12.26 -3.01
N ARG A 27 -17.24 12.15 -1.74
CA ARG A 27 -18.63 11.85 -1.37
C ARG A 27 -19.59 12.92 -1.88
N GLN A 28 -19.24 14.20 -1.73
CA GLN A 28 -20.07 15.33 -2.19
C GLN A 28 -20.19 15.40 -3.71
N MET A 29 -19.16 14.94 -4.44
CA MET A 29 -19.20 14.78 -5.89
C MET A 29 -19.99 13.54 -6.35
N GLY A 30 -20.53 12.74 -5.41
CA GLY A 30 -21.27 11.51 -5.71
C GLY A 30 -20.38 10.29 -5.97
N GLY A 31 -19.07 10.39 -5.71
CA GLY A 31 -18.15 9.27 -5.77
C GLY A 31 -18.39 8.27 -4.64
N THR A 32 -18.20 6.99 -4.94
CA THR A 32 -18.46 5.88 -3.99
C THR A 32 -17.25 4.97 -3.78
N VAL A 33 -16.22 5.10 -4.62
CA VAL A 33 -14.99 4.31 -4.54
C VAL A 33 -13.81 5.22 -4.86
N VAL A 34 -12.74 5.10 -4.08
CA VAL A 34 -11.43 5.70 -4.37
C VAL A 34 -10.39 4.60 -4.56
N ARG A 35 -9.31 4.91 -5.28
CA ARG A 35 -8.13 4.06 -5.40
C ARG A 35 -6.98 4.78 -4.73
N THR A 36 -6.35 4.17 -3.72
CA THR A 36 -5.10 4.70 -3.17
C THR A 36 -3.98 4.53 -4.20
N TYR A 37 -2.84 5.17 -3.97
CA TYR A 37 -1.62 4.69 -4.62
C TYR A 37 -1.15 3.37 -3.99
N VAL A 38 0.05 2.92 -4.36
CA VAL A 38 0.60 1.62 -3.93
C VAL A 38 1.07 1.61 -2.48
N LEU A 39 1.25 0.40 -1.93
CA LEU A 39 2.09 0.20 -0.75
C LEU A 39 3.56 0.41 -1.13
N SER A 40 4.08 1.58 -0.80
CA SER A 40 5.45 1.99 -1.12
C SER A 40 6.52 1.12 -0.44
N VAL A 41 7.64 0.94 -1.15
CA VAL A 41 8.76 0.06 -0.77
C VAL A 41 10.03 0.88 -0.62
N ALA A 42 10.82 0.59 0.42
CA ALA A 42 12.10 1.25 0.63
C ALA A 42 13.03 1.05 -0.57
N ARG A 43 13.64 2.15 -1.04
CA ARG A 43 14.63 2.15 -2.13
C ARG A 43 15.95 2.76 -1.67
N ALA A 44 17.04 2.31 -2.28
CA ALA A 44 18.35 2.89 -2.02
C ALA A 44 18.35 4.39 -2.35
N GLY A 45 18.89 5.21 -1.44
CA GLY A 45 18.94 6.66 -1.60
C GLY A 45 17.66 7.42 -1.22
N MET A 46 16.59 6.74 -0.77
CA MET A 46 15.51 7.41 -0.03
C MET A 46 15.92 7.63 1.42
N GLY A 47 15.61 8.83 1.93
CA GLY A 47 15.95 9.22 3.29
C GLY A 47 15.03 8.54 4.30
N GLN A 48 15.52 8.33 5.53
CA GLN A 48 14.67 7.97 6.66
C GLN A 48 13.71 9.14 6.94
N GLY A 49 12.50 9.06 6.40
CA GLY A 49 11.52 10.15 6.41
C GLY A 49 10.52 10.05 5.25
N ASP A 50 10.77 9.21 4.26
CA ASP A 50 9.87 9.05 3.12
C ASP A 50 8.65 8.16 3.46
N ILE A 51 7.54 8.43 2.77
CA ILE A 51 6.24 7.74 2.86
C ILE A 51 6.43 6.27 2.41
N ILE A 52 6.90 5.40 3.31
CA ILE A 52 7.27 3.99 3.06
C ILE A 52 6.43 3.04 3.91
N TYR A 53 5.76 2.06 3.28
CA TYR A 53 5.06 0.96 3.97
C TYR A 53 5.98 -0.24 4.26
N VAL A 54 6.78 -0.66 3.28
CA VAL A 54 7.63 -1.86 3.33
C VAL A 54 9.09 -1.44 3.44
N LEU A 55 9.71 -1.70 4.60
CA LEU A 55 11.12 -1.36 4.88
C LEU A 55 12.09 -2.41 4.32
N GLY A 56 11.59 -3.63 4.12
CA GLY A 56 12.33 -4.79 3.62
C GLY A 56 11.47 -6.05 3.77
N PRO A 57 11.96 -7.23 3.36
CA PRO A 57 11.23 -8.49 3.54
C PRO A 57 10.86 -8.73 5.01
N GLY A 58 9.56 -8.94 5.26
CA GLY A 58 9.01 -9.12 6.61
C GLY A 58 9.09 -7.91 7.54
N GLN A 59 9.45 -6.72 7.03
CA GLN A 59 9.65 -5.51 7.83
C GLN A 59 8.73 -4.38 7.37
N PHE A 60 7.78 -4.02 8.24
CA PHE A 60 6.69 -3.10 7.91
C PHE A 60 6.70 -1.87 8.81
N ASN A 61 6.37 -0.71 8.23
CA ASN A 61 6.30 0.55 8.95
C ASN A 61 4.93 0.71 9.63
N GLU A 62 4.88 0.54 10.95
CA GLU A 62 3.63 0.63 11.71
C GLU A 62 2.96 2.01 11.62
N VAL A 63 3.73 3.10 11.49
CA VAL A 63 3.16 4.45 11.32
C VAL A 63 2.40 4.54 10.00
N ALA A 64 2.98 4.02 8.91
CA ALA A 64 2.35 3.98 7.59
C ALA A 64 1.04 3.18 7.61
N PHE A 65 1.06 2.00 8.23
CA PHE A 65 -0.11 1.15 8.30
C PHE A 65 -1.20 1.67 9.24
N ARG A 66 -0.86 2.45 10.28
CA ARG A 66 -1.85 3.20 11.06
C ARG A 66 -2.49 4.34 10.27
N THR A 67 -1.75 4.98 9.37
CA THR A 67 -2.35 5.94 8.43
C THR A 67 -3.34 5.26 7.50
N LEU A 68 -3.02 4.08 6.96
CA LEU A 68 -3.98 3.29 6.17
C LEU A 68 -5.19 2.84 7.01
N ASP A 69 -4.99 2.46 8.28
CA ASP A 69 -6.08 2.16 9.21
C ASP A 69 -7.07 3.33 9.33
N LEU A 70 -6.53 4.55 9.46
CA LEU A 70 -7.30 5.80 9.53
C LEU A 70 -8.04 6.09 8.22
N VAL A 71 -7.39 5.91 7.08
CA VAL A 71 -8.04 6.03 5.75
C VAL A 71 -9.24 5.09 5.65
N LEU A 72 -9.08 3.81 6.01
CA LEU A 72 -10.17 2.83 5.94
C LEU A 72 -11.29 3.13 6.94
N LYS A 73 -10.95 3.57 8.16
CA LYS A 73 -11.95 4.00 9.14
C LYS A 73 -12.76 5.19 8.63
N ILE A 74 -12.11 6.24 8.12
CA ILE A 74 -12.80 7.44 7.63
C ILE A 74 -13.60 7.11 6.37
N ALA A 75 -13.06 6.32 5.45
CA ALA A 75 -13.78 5.87 4.26
C ALA A 75 -15.06 5.13 4.64
N ARG A 76 -15.02 4.25 5.65
CA ARG A 76 -16.21 3.59 6.21
C ARG A 76 -17.24 4.61 6.69
N ASP A 77 -16.83 5.58 7.51
CA ASP A 77 -17.72 6.61 8.07
C ASP A 77 -18.36 7.48 6.98
N LYS A 78 -17.66 7.67 5.85
CA LYS A 78 -18.14 8.44 4.70
C LYS A 78 -18.92 7.61 3.67
N GLY A 79 -19.04 6.30 3.87
CA GLY A 79 -19.69 5.39 2.91
C GLY A 79 -18.91 5.24 1.59
N ILE A 80 -17.59 5.45 1.62
CA ILE A 80 -16.69 5.29 0.48
C ILE A 80 -15.94 3.97 0.64
N ARG A 81 -15.77 3.24 -0.47
CA ARG A 81 -14.92 2.05 -0.51
C ARG A 81 -13.56 2.34 -1.15
N VAL A 82 -12.57 1.51 -0.87
CA VAL A 82 -11.17 1.74 -1.24
C VAL A 82 -10.60 0.58 -2.06
N ILE A 83 -9.96 0.87 -3.19
CA ILE A 83 -9.11 -0.07 -3.94
C ILE A 83 -7.67 0.13 -3.45
N VAL A 84 -6.99 -0.98 -3.11
CA VAL A 84 -5.61 -0.96 -2.59
C VAL A 84 -4.67 -1.74 -3.52
N PRO A 85 -3.85 -1.04 -4.31
CA PRO A 85 -2.75 -1.63 -5.07
C PRO A 85 -1.58 -2.05 -4.16
N LEU A 86 -1.09 -3.28 -4.32
CA LEU A 86 -0.13 -3.89 -3.39
C LEU A 86 1.34 -3.66 -3.74
N VAL A 87 1.66 -3.35 -5.00
CA VAL A 87 3.03 -3.06 -5.47
C VAL A 87 2.99 -2.14 -6.69
N ASP A 88 4.09 -1.48 -7.01
CA ASP A 88 4.23 -0.64 -8.21
C ASP A 88 5.11 -1.31 -9.28
N GLN A 89 4.78 -1.06 -10.55
CA GLN A 89 5.66 -1.31 -11.68
C GLN A 89 6.84 -0.32 -11.71
N TRP A 90 6.58 0.93 -11.31
CA TRP A 90 7.53 2.03 -11.39
C TRP A 90 8.27 2.26 -10.07
N HIS A 91 9.38 3.01 -10.14
CA HIS A 91 10.33 3.17 -9.04
C HIS A 91 9.99 4.34 -8.10
N TRP A 92 8.99 5.16 -8.42
CA TRP A 92 8.73 6.45 -7.75
C TRP A 92 8.44 6.31 -6.26
N MET A 93 7.73 5.25 -5.88
CA MET A 93 7.45 4.89 -4.48
C MET A 93 8.05 3.54 -4.10
N GLY A 94 9.11 3.13 -4.81
CA GLY A 94 9.57 1.74 -4.83
C GLY A 94 8.54 0.80 -5.46
N GLY A 95 8.88 -0.47 -5.60
CA GLY A 95 7.98 -1.46 -6.19
C GLY A 95 8.67 -2.78 -6.46
N ARG A 96 8.33 -3.41 -7.59
CA ARG A 96 8.87 -4.73 -7.98
C ARG A 96 10.41 -4.77 -8.01
N ALA A 97 11.03 -3.67 -8.44
CA ALA A 97 12.49 -3.58 -8.59
C ALA A 97 13.17 -3.58 -7.22
N GLU A 98 12.59 -2.88 -6.24
CA GLU A 98 13.10 -2.83 -4.87
C GLU A 98 12.95 -4.17 -4.16
N TYR A 99 11.83 -4.89 -4.38
CA TYR A 99 11.70 -6.27 -3.89
C TYR A 99 12.81 -7.17 -4.40
N ALA A 100 13.12 -7.12 -5.70
CA ALA A 100 14.24 -7.85 -6.26
C ALA A 100 15.59 -7.38 -5.70
N ALA A 101 15.77 -6.06 -5.55
CA ALA A 101 17.00 -5.47 -5.05
C ALA A 101 17.33 -5.87 -3.59
N PHE A 102 16.32 -6.10 -2.74
CA PHE A 102 16.53 -6.62 -1.38
C PHE A 102 17.27 -7.97 -1.35
N ARG A 103 17.23 -8.72 -2.47
CA ARG A 103 17.91 -10.01 -2.66
C ARG A 103 19.08 -9.94 -3.64
N GLY A 104 19.48 -8.74 -4.06
CA GLY A 104 20.54 -8.56 -5.06
C GLY A 104 20.18 -9.10 -6.45
N LYS A 105 18.88 -9.12 -6.77
CA LYS A 105 18.30 -9.64 -8.02
C LYS A 105 17.99 -8.53 -9.01
N GLN A 106 17.74 -8.91 -10.26
CA GLN A 106 17.30 -8.00 -11.31
C GLN A 106 15.80 -7.72 -11.20
N PRO A 107 15.29 -6.55 -11.65
CA PRO A 107 13.89 -6.19 -11.46
C PRO A 107 12.87 -7.23 -11.94
N ASP A 108 13.14 -7.91 -13.06
CA ASP A 108 12.23 -8.89 -13.65
C ASP A 108 12.25 -10.24 -12.92
N ASP A 109 13.23 -10.48 -12.03
CA ASP A 109 13.25 -11.64 -11.14
C ASP A 109 12.09 -11.60 -10.14
N PHE A 110 11.44 -10.45 -9.92
CA PHE A 110 10.21 -10.33 -9.14
C PHE A 110 9.10 -11.29 -9.61
N TRP A 111 9.10 -11.63 -10.90
CA TRP A 111 8.08 -12.48 -11.50
C TRP A 111 8.40 -13.97 -11.44
N THR A 112 9.67 -14.34 -11.23
CA THR A 112 10.16 -15.70 -11.49
C THR A 112 11.00 -16.28 -10.36
N ASP A 113 11.69 -15.46 -9.57
CA ASP A 113 12.51 -15.92 -8.46
C ASP A 113 11.63 -16.23 -7.25
N GLU A 114 11.63 -17.48 -6.82
CA GLU A 114 10.79 -17.98 -5.73
C GLU A 114 11.03 -17.26 -4.40
N GLN A 115 12.25 -16.78 -4.13
CA GLN A 115 12.54 -16.06 -2.90
C GLN A 115 11.90 -14.66 -2.95
N VAL A 116 12.02 -13.97 -4.08
CA VAL A 116 11.42 -12.63 -4.24
C VAL A 116 9.89 -12.71 -4.23
N ILE A 117 9.31 -13.73 -4.87
CA ILE A 117 7.86 -13.98 -4.81
C ILE A 117 7.43 -14.26 -3.38
N ALA A 118 8.16 -15.10 -2.63
CA ALA A 118 7.84 -15.40 -1.24
C ALA A 118 7.88 -14.16 -0.34
N ASP A 119 8.84 -13.25 -0.53
CA ASP A 119 8.92 -11.98 0.20
C ASP A 119 7.70 -11.09 -0.06
N PHE A 120 7.22 -11.05 -1.31
CA PHE A 120 6.00 -10.32 -1.65
C PHE A 120 4.75 -11.00 -1.08
N GLU A 121 4.66 -12.32 -1.15
CA GLU A 121 3.58 -13.08 -0.51
C GLU A 121 3.52 -12.86 1.00
N GLU A 122 4.66 -12.74 1.68
CA GLU A 122 4.72 -12.39 3.10
C GLU A 122 4.09 -11.00 3.36
N THR A 123 4.39 -10.02 2.50
CA THR A 123 3.76 -8.70 2.57
C THR A 123 2.25 -8.79 2.38
N ILE A 124 1.77 -9.56 1.40
CA ILE A 124 0.34 -9.78 1.20
C ILE A 124 -0.29 -10.38 2.45
N ARG A 125 0.31 -11.43 3.03
CA ARG A 125 -0.19 -12.09 4.25
C ARG A 125 -0.25 -11.10 5.42
N TYR A 126 0.76 -10.26 5.59
CA TYR A 126 0.75 -9.22 6.61
C TYR A 126 -0.41 -8.24 6.40
N VAL A 127 -0.57 -7.72 5.18
CA VAL A 127 -1.59 -6.71 4.85
C VAL A 127 -3.00 -7.26 5.05
N VAL A 128 -3.32 -8.41 4.46
CA VAL A 128 -4.70 -8.95 4.51
C VAL A 128 -5.09 -9.40 5.92
N ASN A 129 -4.13 -9.83 6.75
CA ASN A 129 -4.38 -10.22 8.14
C ASN A 129 -4.17 -9.07 9.14
N ARG A 130 -3.76 -7.88 8.71
CA ARG A 130 -3.65 -6.72 9.60
C ARG A 130 -5.01 -6.45 10.22
N GLN A 131 -5.02 -6.33 11.55
CA GLN A 131 -6.18 -5.87 12.29
C GLN A 131 -6.10 -4.34 12.39
N ASN A 132 -7.09 -3.65 11.83
CA ASN A 132 -7.16 -2.19 11.84
C ASN A 132 -7.15 -1.70 13.30
N THR A 133 -6.18 -0.85 13.65
CA THR A 133 -5.99 -0.40 15.04
C THR A 133 -7.13 0.46 15.60
N LEU A 134 -7.98 1.02 14.74
CA LEU A 134 -9.10 1.89 15.11
C LEU A 134 -10.44 1.15 15.11
N THR A 135 -10.61 0.16 14.24
CA THR A 135 -11.90 -0.56 14.09
C THR A 135 -11.87 -1.98 14.66
N GLY A 136 -10.68 -2.55 14.89
CA GLY A 136 -10.50 -3.94 15.32
C GLY A 136 -10.83 -4.99 14.25
N VAL A 137 -11.18 -4.58 13.02
CA VAL A 137 -11.53 -5.49 11.92
C VAL A 137 -10.28 -5.86 11.14
N ALA A 138 -10.10 -7.15 10.82
CA ALA A 138 -9.03 -7.58 9.93
C ALA A 138 -9.29 -7.07 8.51
N TYR A 139 -8.27 -6.62 7.79
CA TYR A 139 -8.42 -6.03 6.46
C TYR A 139 -9.15 -6.95 5.47
N LYS A 140 -8.88 -8.26 5.50
CA LYS A 140 -9.60 -9.25 4.69
C LYS A 140 -11.11 -9.32 4.96
N ASP A 141 -11.54 -8.93 6.16
CA ASP A 141 -12.93 -8.93 6.62
C ASP A 141 -13.56 -7.53 6.59
N ASP A 142 -12.82 -6.51 6.13
CA ASP A 142 -13.28 -5.12 6.09
C ASP A 142 -14.04 -4.80 4.79
N PRO A 143 -15.38 -4.60 4.83
CA PRO A 143 -16.17 -4.33 3.62
C PRO A 143 -15.89 -2.94 3.01
N THR A 144 -15.14 -2.09 3.70
CA THR A 144 -14.66 -0.82 3.14
C THR A 144 -13.63 -1.04 2.05
N ILE A 145 -12.90 -2.16 2.05
CA ILE A 145 -11.99 -2.51 0.96
C ILE A 145 -12.82 -3.07 -0.20
N PHE A 146 -12.89 -2.31 -1.30
CA PHE A 146 -13.62 -2.71 -2.50
C PHE A 146 -12.90 -3.84 -3.24
N ALA A 147 -11.58 -3.68 -3.43
CA ALA A 147 -10.75 -4.62 -4.14
C ALA A 147 -9.29 -4.51 -3.70
N TRP A 148 -8.62 -5.65 -3.68
CA TRP A 148 -7.17 -5.74 -3.72
C TRP A 148 -6.74 -5.73 -5.19
N GLU A 149 -5.78 -4.87 -5.52
CA GLU A 149 -5.16 -4.84 -6.84
C GLU A 149 -3.73 -5.37 -6.71
N THR A 150 -3.37 -6.37 -7.52
CA THR A 150 -2.09 -7.07 -7.41
C THR A 150 -0.89 -6.15 -7.59
N GLY A 151 -1.06 -5.06 -8.35
CA GLY A 151 -0.09 -3.98 -8.47
C GLY A 151 -0.52 -2.94 -9.51
N ASN A 152 0.08 -1.76 -9.42
CA ASN A 152 -0.13 -0.65 -10.35
C ASN A 152 0.65 -0.88 -11.65
N GLU A 153 -0.04 -0.87 -12.79
CA GLU A 153 0.56 -0.94 -14.15
C GLU A 153 1.56 -2.09 -14.36
N ILE A 154 1.35 -3.21 -13.67
CA ILE A 154 2.20 -4.39 -13.79
C ILE A 154 1.84 -5.22 -15.02
N ASP A 155 2.85 -5.90 -15.59
CA ASP A 155 2.68 -6.87 -16.69
C ASP A 155 3.28 -8.25 -16.33
N PRO A 156 2.70 -8.95 -15.34
CA PRO A 156 3.19 -10.24 -14.88
C PRO A 156 2.87 -11.39 -15.86
N PRO A 157 3.67 -12.47 -15.85
CA PRO A 157 3.25 -13.74 -16.43
C PRO A 157 1.93 -14.23 -15.82
N PRO A 158 1.01 -14.84 -16.61
CA PRO A 158 -0.30 -15.29 -16.10
C PRO A 158 -0.24 -16.23 -14.89
N GLN A 159 0.83 -17.03 -14.80
CA GLN A 159 1.04 -17.95 -13.67
C GLN A 159 1.30 -17.21 -12.36
N TRP A 160 2.08 -16.13 -12.41
CA TRP A 160 2.32 -15.26 -11.27
C TRP A 160 1.02 -14.61 -10.81
N THR A 161 0.23 -14.06 -11.74
CA THR A 161 -1.08 -13.47 -11.44
C THR A 161 -2.01 -14.48 -10.78
N SER A 162 -2.08 -15.71 -11.30
CA SER A 162 -2.91 -16.77 -10.72
C SER A 162 -2.48 -17.13 -9.30
N ARG A 163 -1.17 -17.22 -9.05
CA ARG A 163 -0.60 -17.51 -7.73
C ARG A 163 -0.97 -16.44 -6.71
N ILE A 164 -0.70 -15.17 -7.03
CA ILE A 164 -0.95 -14.05 -6.13
C ILE A 164 -2.45 -13.84 -5.90
N ALA A 165 -3.28 -13.95 -6.95
CA ALA A 165 -4.73 -13.83 -6.81
C ALA A 165 -5.31 -14.93 -5.89
N LYS A 166 -4.80 -16.17 -5.95
CA LYS A 166 -5.21 -17.25 -5.03
C LYS A 166 -4.84 -16.93 -3.59
N LEU A 167 -3.65 -16.39 -3.35
CA LEU A 167 -3.22 -16.00 -2.01
C LEU A 167 -4.09 -14.90 -1.41
N ILE A 168 -4.43 -13.87 -2.19
CA ILE A 168 -5.30 -12.78 -1.72
C ILE A 168 -6.70 -13.30 -1.32
N LYS A 169 -7.15 -14.41 -1.91
CA LYS A 169 -8.47 -15.01 -1.68
C LYS A 169 -8.48 -16.09 -0.60
N SER A 170 -7.33 -16.52 -0.07
CA SER A 170 -7.24 -17.56 0.97
C SER A 170 -7.36 -16.98 2.38
#